data_AF-A0A2A4YUG5-F1
#
_entry.id   AF-A0A2A4YUG5-F1
#
_cell.length_a   1.000
_cell.length_b   1.000
_cell.length_c   1.000
_cell.angle_alpha   90.00
_cell.angle_beta   90.00
_cell.angle_gamma   90.00
#
_symmetry.space_group_name_H-M   'P 1'
#
loop_
_entity.id
_entity.type
_entity.pdbx_description
1 polymer ?
#
loop_
_entity_poly.entity_id
_entity_poly.type
_entity_poly.pdbx_seq_one_letter_code
_entity_poly.pdbx_strand_id
1 'polypeptide(L)'
;MARLSRKFIVDYPSGQLELTLTGQPCRTLIALIEYPKGITSGDVSVWGWGYRLSAYVHQLRHEHGLDIAMLKEPHIVPGGKGWHGRYKLITTVKLLGVEGFENDCS
;
A
#
# COMPACT_ATOMS: atom_id res chain seq x y z
N MET A 1 8.01 15.07 -14.07
CA MET A 1 7.02 14.03 -13.73
C MET A 1 6.30 14.43 -12.45
N ALA A 2 4.98 14.51 -12.46
CA ALA A 2 4.20 14.76 -11.24
C ALA A 2 4.41 13.62 -10.24
N ARG A 3 4.68 13.95 -8.98
CA ARG A 3 4.77 12.96 -7.90
C ARG A 3 3.35 12.50 -7.56
N LEU A 4 3.07 11.20 -7.64
CA LEU A 4 1.78 10.63 -7.23
C LEU A 4 1.41 11.17 -5.84
N SER A 5 0.23 11.76 -5.71
CA SER A 5 -0.31 12.32 -4.47
C SER A 5 -1.81 12.05 -4.41
N ARG A 6 -2.30 11.55 -3.28
CA ARG A 6 -3.72 11.28 -3.04
C ARG A 6 -4.09 11.57 -1.59
N LYS A 7 -5.36 11.93 -1.39
CA LYS A 7 -6.00 12.07 -0.08
C LYS A 7 -6.78 10.80 0.24
N PHE A 8 -6.82 10.44 1.51
CA PHE A 8 -7.50 9.27 2.03
C PHE A 8 -8.28 9.66 3.28
N ILE A 9 -9.42 9.02 3.52
CA ILE A 9 -10.07 9.00 4.83
C ILE A 9 -9.66 7.72 5.53
N VAL A 10 -9.15 7.84 6.75
CA VAL A 10 -8.79 6.73 7.60
C VAL A 10 -9.72 6.67 8.80
N ASP A 11 -10.36 5.52 9.00
CA ASP A 11 -11.23 5.26 10.14
C ASP A 11 -10.41 4.74 11.33
N TYR A 12 -10.23 5.56 12.36
CA TYR A 12 -9.63 5.18 13.64
C TYR A 12 -10.71 4.99 14.71
N PRO A 13 -10.42 4.24 15.80
CA PRO A 13 -11.31 4.17 16.95
C PRO A 13 -11.66 5.53 17.57
N SER A 14 -10.77 6.52 17.44
CA SER A 14 -10.96 7.89 17.92
C SER A 14 -11.74 8.80 16.96
N GLY A 15 -12.02 8.35 15.74
CA GLY A 15 -12.69 9.14 14.71
C GLY A 15 -12.04 9.00 13.33
N GLN A 16 -12.51 9.81 12.38
CA GLN A 16 -11.96 9.84 11.03
C GLN A 16 -10.86 10.90 10.90
N LEU A 17 -9.82 10.58 10.12
CA LEU A 17 -8.76 11.53 9.80
C LEU A 17 -8.49 11.54 8.29
N GLU A 18 -8.28 12.74 7.76
CA GLU A 18 -7.74 12.91 6.42
C GLU A 18 -6.23 12.67 6.41
N LEU A 19 -5.78 11.75 5.56
CA LEU A 19 -4.38 11.43 5.35
C LEU A 19 -4.01 11.79 3.90
N THR A 20 -2.95 12.59 3.72
CA THR A 20 -2.38 12.84 2.40
C THR A 20 -1.05 12.11 2.27
N LEU A 21 -0.92 11.24 1.26
CA LEU A 21 0.33 10.53 0.98
C LEU A 21 0.86 10.90 -0.39
N THR A 22 2.18 10.85 -0.54
CA THR A 22 2.86 11.07 -1.82
C THR A 22 3.88 9.96 -2.12
N GLY A 23 4.17 9.74 -3.40
CA GLY A 23 5.18 8.79 -3.85
C GLY A 23 4.84 7.32 -3.55
N GLN A 24 5.83 6.57 -3.04
CA GLN A 24 5.71 5.11 -2.87
C GLN A 24 4.78 4.68 -1.73
N PRO A 25 4.71 5.35 -0.57
CA PRO A 25 3.69 5.05 0.44
C PRO A 25 2.27 5.23 -0.10
N CYS A 26 2.04 6.28 -0.91
CA CYS A 26 0.75 6.49 -1.58
C CYS A 26 0.42 5.32 -2.52
N ARG A 27 1.37 4.90 -3.37
CA ARG A 27 1.18 3.76 -4.28
C ARG A 27 0.93 2.45 -3.52
N THR A 28 1.65 2.26 -2.42
CA THR A 28 1.52 1.07 -1.56
C THR A 28 0.14 1.02 -0.91
N LEU A 29 -0.36 2.14 -0.39
CA LEU A 29 -1.69 2.19 0.22
C LEU A 29 -2.81 1.95 -0.80
N ILE A 30 -2.69 2.51 -2.01
CA ILE A 30 -3.64 2.24 -3.11
C ILE A 30 -3.69 0.74 -3.41
N ALA A 31 -2.52 0.09 -3.59
CA ALA A 31 -2.47 -1.35 -3.84
C ALA A 31 -3.06 -2.16 -2.67
N LEU A 32 -2.84 -1.77 -1.42
CA LEU A 32 -3.44 -2.45 -0.28
C LEU A 32 -4.98 -2.31 -0.23
N ILE A 33 -5.53 -1.18 -0.69
CA ILE A 33 -6.98 -0.95 -0.81
C ILE A 33 -7.58 -1.79 -1.95
N GLU A 34 -6.93 -1.78 -3.13
CA GLU A 34 -7.39 -2.49 -4.32
C GLU A 34 -7.34 -4.02 -4.16
N TYR A 35 -6.40 -4.53 -3.34
CA TYR A 35 -6.19 -5.95 -3.12
C TYR A 35 -6.50 -6.32 -1.66
N PRO A 36 -7.78 -6.53 -1.28
CA PRO A 36 -8.19 -6.76 0.11
C PRO A 36 -7.68 -8.07 0.72
N LYS A 37 -7.21 -9.01 -0.11
CA LYS A 37 -6.51 -10.22 0.35
C LYS A 37 -5.07 -9.93 0.81
N GLY A 38 -4.57 -8.74 0.53
CA GLY A 38 -3.20 -8.32 0.74
C GLY A 38 -2.30 -8.58 -0.45
N ILE A 39 -1.11 -7.96 -0.42
CA ILE A 39 -0.11 -7.99 -1.49
C ILE A 39 1.22 -8.59 -0.99
N THR A 40 1.92 -9.30 -1.87
CA THR A 40 3.30 -9.75 -1.65
C THR A 40 4.28 -8.91 -2.47
N SER A 41 5.57 -9.03 -2.16
CA SER A 41 6.62 -8.42 -2.99
C SER A 41 6.56 -8.91 -4.44
N GLY A 42 6.19 -10.18 -4.67
CA GLY A 42 6.04 -10.75 -6.01
C GLY A 42 4.91 -10.07 -6.79
N ASP A 43 3.75 -9.90 -6.15
CA ASP A 43 2.56 -9.28 -6.76
C ASP A 43 2.87 -7.87 -7.28
N VAL A 44 3.67 -7.10 -6.55
CA VAL A 44 3.99 -5.71 -6.94
C VAL A 44 5.29 -5.58 -7.73
N SER A 45 6.08 -6.65 -7.85
CA SER A 45 7.32 -6.64 -8.63
C SER A 45 7.04 -6.48 -10.12
N VAL A 46 5.92 -7.02 -10.62
CA VAL A 46 5.47 -6.80 -12.02
C VAL A 46 5.19 -5.32 -12.33
N TRP A 47 5.02 -4.48 -11.31
CA TRP A 47 4.79 -3.05 -11.44
C TRP A 47 6.07 -2.20 -11.21
N GLY A 48 7.20 -2.86 -10.97
CA GLY A 48 8.54 -2.25 -10.91
C GLY A 48 8.97 -1.71 -9.54
N TRP A 49 8.29 -2.03 -8.43
CA TRP A 49 8.59 -1.44 -7.11
C TRP A 49 8.60 -2.42 -5.92
N GLY A 50 8.61 -3.73 -6.17
CA GLY A 50 8.49 -4.74 -5.11
C GLY A 50 9.65 -4.81 -4.10
N TYR A 51 10.88 -4.49 -4.50
CA TYR A 51 12.08 -4.62 -3.65
C TYR A 51 12.01 -3.89 -2.30
N ARG A 52 11.16 -2.86 -2.18
CA ARG A 52 11.04 -2.04 -0.95
C ARG A 52 9.65 -2.09 -0.33
N LEU A 53 8.81 -3.04 -0.69
CA LEU A 53 7.45 -3.16 -0.17
C LEU A 53 7.41 -3.15 1.37
N SER A 54 8.29 -3.93 2.02
CA SER A 54 8.37 -3.98 3.49
C SER A 54 8.71 -2.64 4.13
N ALA A 55 9.59 -1.85 3.50
CA ALA A 55 9.95 -0.52 3.97
C ALA A 55 8.77 0.47 3.85
N TYR A 56 8.02 0.42 2.76
CA TYR A 56 6.83 1.26 2.59
C TYR A 56 5.71 0.87 3.56
N VAL A 57 5.52 -0.43 3.81
CA VAL A 57 4.57 -0.90 4.84
C VAL A 57 5.00 -0.47 6.24
N HIS A 58 6.30 -0.55 6.55
CA HIS A 58 6.83 -0.05 7.82
C HIS A 58 6.52 1.44 8.00
N GLN A 59 6.72 2.25 6.96
CA GLN A 59 6.37 3.67 6.97
C GLN A 59 4.87 3.88 7.24
N LEU A 60 3.99 3.17 6.53
CA LEU A 60 2.54 3.25 6.73
C LEU A 60 2.10 2.89 8.17
N ARG A 61 2.74 1.90 8.79
CA ARG A 61 2.46 1.51 10.17
C ARG A 61 2.93 2.55 11.18
N HIS A 62 4.19 2.98 11.07
CA HIS A 62 4.84 3.74 12.14
C HIS A 62 4.67 5.25 12.01
N GLU A 63 4.58 5.78 10.79
CA GLU A 63 4.40 7.22 10.56
C GLU A 63 2.93 7.62 10.42
N HIS A 64 2.08 6.68 10.00
CA HIS A 64 0.66 6.95 9.75
C HIS A 64 -0.30 6.11 10.59
N GLY A 65 0.19 5.24 11.48
CA GLY A 65 -0.66 4.49 12.40
C GLY A 65 -1.60 3.48 11.74
N LEU A 66 -1.36 3.09 10.48
CA LEU A 66 -2.19 2.12 9.79
C LEU A 66 -1.91 0.71 10.31
N ASP A 67 -2.97 0.00 10.69
CA ASP A 67 -2.90 -1.42 10.99
C ASP A 67 -2.85 -2.22 9.68
N ILE A 68 -1.70 -2.85 9.47
CA ILE A 68 -1.43 -3.70 8.33
C ILE A 68 -0.90 -5.01 8.89
N ALA A 69 -1.63 -6.11 8.72
CA ALA A 69 -1.16 -7.44 9.12
C ALA A 69 -0.14 -7.98 8.12
N MET A 70 0.81 -8.80 8.58
CA MET A 70 1.68 -9.60 7.72
C MET A 70 1.36 -11.08 7.92
N LEU A 71 0.85 -11.72 6.89
CA LEU A 71 0.61 -13.16 6.85
C LEU A 71 1.79 -13.85 6.16
N LYS A 72 2.17 -15.03 6.65
CA LYS A 72 3.16 -15.86 5.96
C LYS A 72 2.47 -16.65 4.86
N GLU A 73 2.93 -16.47 3.63
CA GLU A 73 2.49 -17.25 2.48
C GLU A 73 3.59 -18.23 2.08
N PRO A 74 3.34 -19.54 2.08
CA PRO A 74 4.33 -20.52 1.65
C PRO A 74 4.79 -20.24 0.21
N HIS A 75 6.11 -20.31 -0.01
CA HIS A 75 6.68 -20.17 -1.34
C HIS A 75 7.65 -21.32 -1.59
N ILE A 76 7.45 -22.04 -2.70
CA ILE A 76 8.34 -23.13 -3.12
C ILE A 76 9.30 -22.55 -4.15
N VAL A 77 10.60 -22.66 -3.89
CA VAL A 77 11.67 -22.25 -4.81
C VAL A 77 12.48 -23.47 -5.22
N PRO A 78 13.14 -23.45 -6.40
CA PRO A 78 14.12 -24.46 -6.73
C PRO A 78 15.16 -24.59 -5.60
N GLY A 79 15.26 -25.79 -5.01
CA GLY A 79 16.18 -26.08 -3.91
C GLY A 79 15.64 -25.86 -2.49
N GLY A 80 14.36 -25.49 -2.28
CA GLY A 80 13.83 -25.40 -0.92
C GLY A 80 12.38 -24.89 -0.77
N LYS A 81 11.97 -24.75 0.48
CA LYS A 81 10.70 -24.11 0.88
C LYS A 81 11.01 -22.85 1.67
N GLY A 82 10.41 -21.74 1.29
CA GLY A 82 10.46 -20.45 1.98
C GLY A 82 9.06 -19.89 2.22
N TRP A 83 8.99 -18.61 2.54
CA TRP A 83 7.72 -17.88 2.67
C TRP A 83 7.87 -16.44 2.18
N HIS A 84 6.77 -15.90 1.66
CA HIS A 84 6.62 -14.48 1.38
C HIS A 84 5.77 -13.82 2.48
N GLY A 85 6.06 -12.57 2.78
CA GLY A 85 5.15 -11.74 3.57
C GLY A 85 4.02 -11.23 2.68
N ARG A 86 2.78 -11.63 2.98
CA ARG A 86 1.57 -11.03 2.41
C ARG A 86 1.05 -9.96 3.36
N TYR A 87 1.13 -8.71 2.94
CA TYR A 87 0.70 -7.56 3.73
C TYR A 87 -0.76 -7.25 3.44
N LYS A 88 -1.59 -7.22 4.47
CA LYS A 88 -3.04 -6.98 4.37
C LYS A 88 -3.41 -5.78 5.21
N LEU A 89 -4.08 -4.80 4.61
CA LEU A 89 -4.62 -3.65 5.32
C LEU A 89 -5.82 -4.09 6.17
N ILE A 90 -5.77 -3.74 7.46
CA ILE A 90 -6.83 -4.01 8.44
C ILE A 90 -7.60 -2.73 8.74
N THR A 91 -6.88 -1.61 8.87
CA THR A 91 -7.51 -0.29 9.02
C THR A 91 -8.41 0.00 7.82
N THR A 92 -9.64 0.46 8.08
CA THR A 92 -10.54 0.87 7.00
C THR A 92 -10.06 2.21 6.44
N VAL A 93 -9.71 2.21 5.15
CA VAL A 93 -9.22 3.39 4.44
C VAL A 93 -10.03 3.56 3.16
N LYS A 94 -10.46 4.78 2.89
CA LYS A 94 -11.14 5.16 1.65
C LYS A 94 -10.26 6.14 0.88
N LEU A 95 -10.03 5.86 -0.40
CA LEU A 95 -9.40 6.82 -1.30
C LEU A 95 -10.41 7.94 -1.60
N LEU A 96 -10.05 9.19 -1.30
CA LEU A 96 -10.81 10.34 -1.76
C LEU A 96 -10.42 10.62 -3.21
N GLY A 97 -11.43 10.86 -4.06
CA GLY A 97 -11.25 11.10 -5.48
C GLY A 97 -10.19 12.18 -5.77
N VAL A 98 -9.64 12.14 -6.98
CA VAL A 98 -8.61 13.10 -7.40
C VAL A 98 -9.28 14.46 -7.56
N GLU A 99 -9.17 15.35 -6.56
CA GLU A 99 -9.40 16.77 -6.81
C GLU A 99 -8.28 17.26 -7.73
N GLY A 100 -8.59 17.36 -9.03
CA GLY A 100 -7.85 18.11 -10.04
C GLY A 100 -6.44 17.63 -10.38
N PHE A 101 -6.30 16.96 -11.52
CA PHE A 101 -5.21 17.26 -12.44
C PHE A 101 -5.77 17.18 -13.86
N GLU A 102 -5.90 18.34 -14.50
CA GLU A 102 -6.02 18.46 -15.96
C GLU A 102 -4.84 17.72 -16.58
N ASN A 103 -5.14 16.75 -17.45
CA ASN A 103 -4.18 16.35 -18.47
C ASN A 103 -4.54 17.18 -19.70
N ASP A 104 -3.99 18.39 -19.75
CA ASP A 104 -3.73 19.02 -21.03
C ASP A 104 -2.56 18.29 -21.71
N CYS A 105 -2.60 18.26 -23.03
CA CYS A 105 -1.66 17.64 -23.98
C CYS A 105 -1.86 16.13 -24.26
N SER A 106 -2.79 15.87 -25.17
CA SER A 106 -2.51 15.03 -26.35
C SER A 106 -2.42 15.92 -27.58
#